data_AF-A0A965YJA0-F1
#
_entry.id   AF-A0A965YJA0-F1
#
_cell.length_a   1.000
_cell.length_b   1.000
_cell.length_c   1.000
_cell.angle_alpha   90.00
_cell.angle_beta   90.00
_cell.angle_gamma   90.00
#
_symmetry.space_group_name_H-M   'P 1'
#
loop_
_entity.id
_entity.type
_entity.pdbx_description
1 polymer ?
#
loop_
_entity_poly.entity_id
_entity_poly.type
_entity_poly.pdbx_seq_one_letter_code
_entity_poly.pdbx_strand_id
1 'polypeptide(L)'
;FAKQILPLLAIGVITAGFLLGSTHDGQTIAGVIPNEWIQWLVGGNSIFSNFFASIVGAFMYFATLTEVPILQGLIASGMGKGPALALLLAGPSLSLPNMLVIRGVLGTQKTMVYVILVVVMATISGLIYGSMF
;
A
#
# COMPACT_ATOMS: atom_id res chain seq x y z
N PHE A 1 -9.51 23.97 7.71
CA PHE A 1 -8.69 22.77 7.42
C PHE A 1 -9.11 21.57 8.28
N ALA A 2 -8.87 21.57 9.60
CA ALA A 2 -9.24 20.43 10.47
C ALA A 2 -10.74 20.03 10.39
N LYS A 3 -11.66 21.01 10.43
CA LYS A 3 -13.11 20.74 10.32
C LYS A 3 -13.56 20.03 9.03
N GLN A 4 -12.76 20.08 7.95
CA GLN A 4 -13.06 19.42 6.68
C GLN A 4 -12.35 18.07 6.53
N ILE A 5 -11.11 17.95 7.02
CA ILE A 5 -10.33 16.71 6.91
C ILE A 5 -10.80 15.66 7.92
N LEU A 6 -11.14 16.08 9.14
CA LEU A 6 -11.55 15.17 10.20
C LEU A 6 -12.73 14.27 9.80
N PRO A 7 -13.84 14.78 9.23
CA PRO A 7 -14.94 13.92 8.80
C PRO A 7 -14.56 13.01 7.62
N LEU A 8 -13.78 13.50 6.65
CA LEU A 8 -13.31 12.68 5.53
C LEU A 8 -12.40 11.53 5.99
N LEU A 9 -11.47 11.82 6.91
CA LEU A 9 -10.59 10.82 7.50
C LEU A 9 -11.40 9.82 8.31
N ALA A 10 -12.34 10.27 9.13
CA ALA A 10 -13.20 9.37 9.91
C ALA A 10 -13.99 8.41 9.00
N ILE A 11 -14.60 8.92 7.93
CA ILE A 11 -15.30 8.09 6.94
C ILE A 11 -14.34 7.09 6.30
N GLY A 12 -13.15 7.54 5.88
CA GLY A 12 -12.15 6.67 5.26
C GLY A 12 -11.67 5.56 6.19
N VAL A 13 -11.35 5.89 7.45
CA VAL A 13 -10.90 4.92 8.47
C VAL A 13 -12.00 3.93 8.81
N ILE A 14 -13.24 4.38 9.02
CA ILE A 14 -14.38 3.48 9.29
C ILE A 14 -14.63 2.55 8.10
N THR A 15 -14.60 3.10 6.88
CA THR A 15 -14.79 2.31 5.66
C THR A 15 -13.68 1.28 5.48
N ALA A 16 -12.41 1.66 5.69
CA ALA A 16 -11.27 0.76 5.62
C ALA A 16 -11.36 -0.34 6.69
N GLY A 17 -11.75 0.00 7.92
CA GLY A 17 -11.96 -0.98 8.99
C GLY A 17 -13.13 -1.92 8.73
N PHE A 18 -14.22 -1.44 8.12
CA PHE A 18 -15.34 -2.29 7.69
C PHE A 18 -14.94 -3.24 6.54
N LEU A 19 -14.13 -2.78 5.60
CA LEU A 19 -13.68 -3.57 4.45
C LEU A 19 -12.60 -4.59 4.83
N LEU A 20 -11.54 -4.17 5.50
CA LEU A 20 -10.39 -5.00 5.85
C LEU A 20 -10.60 -5.77 7.16
N GLY A 21 -11.60 -5.40 7.94
CA GLY A 21 -11.78 -5.92 9.28
C GLY A 21 -10.76 -5.34 10.25
N SER A 22 -10.69 -5.94 11.43
CA SER A 22 -9.71 -5.54 12.43
C SER A 22 -9.23 -6.77 13.17
N THR A 23 -7.93 -6.82 13.43
CA THR A 23 -7.33 -7.88 14.26
C THR A 23 -6.71 -7.21 15.46
N HIS A 24 -7.37 -7.31 16.61
CA HIS A 24 -6.87 -6.81 17.89
C HIS A 24 -6.93 -7.96 18.89
N ASP A 25 -5.89 -8.12 19.69
CA ASP A 25 -5.82 -9.09 20.80
C ASP A 25 -6.12 -10.55 20.42
N GLY A 26 -5.65 -10.99 19.25
CA GLY A 26 -5.79 -12.38 18.80
C GLY A 26 -7.19 -12.76 18.30
N GLN A 27 -8.13 -11.81 18.23
CA GLN A 27 -9.43 -12.01 17.59
C GLN A 27 -9.48 -11.28 16.25
N THR A 28 -9.72 -12.04 15.19
CA THR A 28 -9.93 -11.55 13.82
C THR A 28 -11.39 -11.22 13.63
N ILE A 29 -11.72 -9.92 13.60
CA ILE A 29 -13.01 -9.46 13.10
C ILE A 29 -12.89 -9.41 11.59
N ALA A 30 -13.48 -10.39 10.91
CA ALA A 30 -13.49 -10.45 9.46
C ALA A 30 -14.19 -9.21 8.89
N GLY A 31 -13.52 -8.51 7.98
CA GLY A 31 -14.12 -7.47 7.17
C GLY A 31 -14.95 -8.04 6.03
N VAL A 32 -15.46 -7.17 5.18
CA VAL A 32 -16.16 -7.57 3.94
C VAL A 32 -15.20 -8.18 2.92
N ILE A 33 -13.93 -7.74 2.88
CA ILE A 33 -12.91 -8.28 2.00
C ILE A 33 -12.43 -9.62 2.58
N PRO A 34 -12.55 -10.73 1.84
CA PRO A 34 -12.08 -12.03 2.31
C PRO A 34 -10.55 -12.03 2.46
N ASN A 35 -10.06 -12.51 3.60
CA ASN A 35 -8.62 -12.58 3.88
C ASN A 35 -7.87 -13.45 2.85
N GLU A 36 -8.55 -14.42 2.21
CA GLU A 36 -7.96 -15.26 1.18
C GLU A 36 -7.49 -14.43 -0.02
N TRP A 37 -8.16 -13.33 -0.36
CA TRP A 37 -7.76 -12.46 -1.47
C TRP A 37 -6.45 -11.74 -1.16
N ILE A 38 -6.31 -11.25 0.07
CA ILE A 38 -5.08 -10.60 0.55
C ILE A 38 -3.93 -11.60 0.53
N GLN A 39 -4.15 -12.79 1.09
CA GLN A 39 -3.13 -13.83 1.14
C GLN A 39 -2.72 -14.31 -0.25
N TRP A 40 -3.68 -14.47 -1.16
CA TRP A 40 -3.42 -14.90 -2.53
C TRP A 40 -2.62 -13.87 -3.34
N LEU A 41 -2.96 -12.57 -3.21
CA LEU A 41 -2.24 -11.51 -3.94
C LEU A 41 -0.89 -11.19 -3.30
N VAL A 42 -0.85 -11.00 -1.98
CA VAL A 42 0.26 -10.36 -1.27
C VAL A 42 0.72 -11.10 -0.02
N GLY A 43 0.33 -12.36 0.23
CA GLY A 43 0.64 -13.05 1.47
C GLY A 43 2.03 -13.69 1.59
N GLY A 44 2.67 -13.99 0.46
CA GLY A 44 4.04 -14.53 0.44
C GLY A 44 5.11 -13.48 0.19
N ASN A 45 6.33 -13.94 -0.11
CA ASN A 45 7.42 -13.11 -0.61
C ASN A 45 7.79 -13.46 -2.06
N SER A 46 6.78 -13.56 -2.94
CA SER A 46 7.00 -13.84 -4.37
C SER A 46 7.30 -12.55 -5.15
N ILE A 47 7.90 -12.68 -6.33
CA ILE A 47 8.11 -11.53 -7.25
C ILE A 47 6.76 -10.88 -7.58
N PHE A 48 5.75 -11.70 -7.86
CA PHE A 48 4.40 -11.21 -8.14
C PHE A 48 3.81 -10.42 -6.98
N SER A 49 3.89 -10.95 -5.75
CA SER A 49 3.33 -10.29 -4.57
C SER A 49 3.99 -8.93 -4.28
N ASN A 50 5.31 -8.86 -4.39
CA ASN A 50 6.05 -7.61 -4.21
C ASN A 50 5.75 -6.61 -5.34
N PHE A 51 5.73 -7.07 -6.59
CA PHE A 51 5.42 -6.24 -7.75
C PHE A 51 4.00 -5.69 -7.70
N PHE A 52 3.02 -6.54 -7.37
CA PHE A 52 1.63 -6.14 -7.21
C PHE A 52 1.49 -5.10 -6.10
N ALA A 53 2.13 -5.32 -4.95
CA ALA A 53 2.12 -4.37 -3.84
C ALA A 53 2.78 -3.03 -4.20
N SER A 54 3.89 -3.04 -4.95
CA SER A 54 4.52 -1.82 -5.46
C SER A 54 3.63 -1.06 -6.43
N ILE A 55 2.92 -1.75 -7.34
CA ILE A 55 1.98 -1.11 -8.26
C ILE A 55 0.81 -0.50 -7.48
N VAL A 56 0.18 -1.26 -6.58
CA VAL A 56 -0.92 -0.76 -5.76
C VAL A 56 -0.46 0.45 -4.93
N GLY A 57 0.67 0.34 -4.25
CA GLY A 57 1.29 1.45 -3.50
C GLY A 57 1.55 2.65 -4.39
N ALA A 58 2.09 2.46 -5.59
CA ALA A 58 2.37 3.55 -6.53
C ALA A 58 1.13 4.37 -6.88
N PHE A 59 -0.03 3.75 -7.02
CA PHE A 59 -1.28 4.46 -7.32
C PHE A 59 -1.98 5.02 -6.08
N MET A 60 -1.74 4.44 -4.90
CA MET A 60 -2.34 4.88 -3.65
C MET A 60 -1.77 6.23 -3.17
N TYR A 61 -2.64 7.00 -2.50
CA TYR A 61 -2.26 8.22 -1.81
C TYR A 61 -2.63 8.09 -0.34
N PHE A 62 -1.62 7.85 0.51
CA PHE A 62 -1.80 7.79 1.96
C PHE A 62 -1.40 9.11 2.61
N ALA A 63 -2.15 9.50 3.63
CA ALA A 63 -1.57 10.35 4.66
C ALA A 63 -0.60 9.48 5.48
N THR A 64 0.58 10.00 5.80
CA THR A 64 1.60 9.30 6.61
C THR A 64 1.06 8.74 7.93
N LEU A 65 0.08 9.40 8.54
CA LEU A 65 -0.58 8.94 9.76
C LEU A 65 -1.52 7.73 9.56
N THR A 66 -2.05 7.55 8.36
CA THR A 66 -2.99 6.46 8.02
C THR A 66 -2.33 5.26 7.37
N GLU A 67 -1.09 5.42 6.88
CA GLU A 67 -0.36 4.35 6.20
C GLU A 67 -0.02 3.18 7.15
N VAL A 68 0.44 3.50 8.37
CA VAL A 68 0.82 2.47 9.37
C VAL A 68 -0.38 1.60 9.80
N PRO A 69 -1.55 2.15 10.21
CA PRO A 69 -2.70 1.34 10.57
C PRO A 69 -3.22 0.47 9.41
N ILE A 70 -3.23 0.99 8.19
CA ILE A 70 -3.69 0.24 7.01
C ILE A 70 -2.76 -0.95 6.76
N LEU A 71 -1.44 -0.74 6.81
CA LEU A 71 -0.49 -1.84 6.66
C LEU A 71 -0.64 -2.89 7.76
N GLN A 72 -0.84 -2.48 9.01
CA GLN A 72 -1.07 -3.41 10.11
C GLN A 72 -2.32 -4.25 9.87
N GLY A 73 -3.40 -3.65 9.36
CA GLY A 73 -4.61 -4.37 8.95
C GLY A 73 -4.36 -5.38 7.84
N LEU A 74 -3.61 -5.00 6.79
CA LEU A 74 -3.26 -5.89 5.68
C LEU A 74 -2.37 -7.06 6.14
N ILE A 75 -1.36 -6.79 6.98
CA ILE A 75 -0.49 -7.82 7.57
C ILE A 75 -1.31 -8.77 8.44
N ALA A 76 -2.22 -8.25 9.26
CA ALA A 76 -3.10 -9.08 10.08
C ALA A 76 -4.08 -9.91 9.23
N SER A 77 -4.44 -9.43 8.04
CA SER A 77 -5.22 -10.18 7.04
C SER A 77 -4.38 -11.22 6.27
N GLY A 78 -3.07 -11.27 6.52
CA GLY A 78 -2.14 -12.26 5.98
C GLY A 78 -1.19 -11.75 4.89
N MET A 79 -1.00 -10.43 4.74
CA MET A 79 0.02 -9.86 3.85
C MET A 79 1.45 -10.18 4.34
N GLY A 80 2.32 -10.54 3.41
CA GLY A 80 3.73 -10.81 3.66
C GLY A 80 4.55 -9.55 3.94
N LYS A 81 5.63 -9.70 4.70
CA LYS A 81 6.52 -8.58 5.08
C LYS A 81 7.22 -7.91 3.89
N GLY A 82 7.60 -8.70 2.87
CA GLY A 82 8.20 -8.17 1.64
C GLY A 82 7.24 -7.26 0.89
N PRO A 83 6.05 -7.75 0.48
CA PRO A 83 5.02 -6.93 -0.14
C PRO A 83 4.63 -5.70 0.69
N ALA A 84 4.58 -5.83 2.02
CA ALA A 84 4.34 -4.71 2.92
C ALA A 84 5.38 -3.59 2.75
N LEU A 85 6.67 -3.93 2.74
CA LEU A 85 7.73 -2.95 2.48
C LEU A 85 7.64 -2.39 1.05
N ALA A 86 7.36 -3.24 0.06
CA ALA A 86 7.22 -2.84 -1.33
C ALA A 86 6.12 -1.77 -1.52
N LEU A 87 5.02 -1.90 -0.79
CA LEU A 87 3.93 -0.92 -0.76
C LEU A 87 4.35 0.39 -0.07
N LEU A 88 5.01 0.30 1.10
CA LEU A 88 5.52 1.47 1.85
C LEU A 88 6.54 2.31 1.07
N LEU A 89 7.36 1.67 0.23
CA LEU A 89 8.35 2.39 -0.58
C LEU A 89 7.73 3.06 -1.80
N ALA A 90 6.76 2.42 -2.44
CA ALA A 90 6.11 2.94 -3.64
C ALA A 90 5.09 4.05 -3.36
N GLY A 91 4.34 3.94 -2.26
CA GLY A 91 3.29 4.87 -1.81
C GLY A 91 3.68 6.34 -1.82
N PRO A 92 4.58 6.78 -0.93
CA PRO A 92 4.98 8.19 -0.81
C PRO A 92 5.77 8.69 -2.03
N SER A 93 6.41 7.78 -2.77
CA SER A 93 7.28 8.13 -3.91
C SER A 93 6.50 8.51 -5.17
N LEU A 94 5.38 7.83 -5.44
CA LEU A 94 4.62 8.02 -6.68
C LEU A 94 3.29 8.70 -6.42
N SER A 95 2.26 8.00 -5.92
CA SER A 95 0.85 8.41 -5.85
C SER A 95 0.27 8.99 -7.16
N LEU A 96 -1.02 8.74 -7.44
CA LEU A 96 -1.67 9.31 -8.63
C LEU A 96 -1.50 10.85 -8.75
N PRO A 97 -1.74 11.65 -7.69
CA PRO A 97 -1.60 13.09 -7.77
C PRO A 97 -0.16 13.54 -8.09
N ASN A 98 0.84 12.94 -7.45
CA ASN A 98 2.23 13.35 -7.67
C ASN A 98 2.77 12.87 -9.03
N MET A 99 2.33 11.71 -9.56
CA MET A 99 2.60 11.35 -10.97
C MET A 99 2.07 12.40 -11.97
N LEU A 100 0.86 12.92 -11.75
CA LEU A 100 0.27 13.96 -12.61
C LEU A 100 1.07 15.27 -12.55
N VAL A 101 1.52 15.65 -11.35
CA VAL A 101 2.38 16.85 -11.15
C VAL A 101 3.73 16.66 -11.85
N ILE A 102 4.41 15.54 -11.62
CA ILE A 102 5.71 15.25 -12.24
C ILE A 102 5.58 15.22 -13.76
N ARG A 103 4.49 14.67 -14.32
CA ARG A 103 4.22 14.71 -15.76
C ARG A 103 4.12 16.13 -16.30
N GLY A 104 3.49 17.04 -15.56
CA GLY A 104 3.41 18.45 -15.94
C GLY A 104 4.77 19.15 -15.99
N VAL A 105 5.72 18.73 -15.15
CA VAL A 105 7.04 19.38 -15.02
C VAL A 105 8.11 18.74 -15.92
N LEU A 106 8.21 17.40 -15.91
CA LEU A 106 9.27 16.65 -16.60
C LEU A 106 8.87 16.15 -17.99
N GLY A 107 7.57 16.12 -18.29
CA GLY A 107 7.02 15.51 -19.49
C GLY A 107 6.84 13.99 -19.38
N THR A 108 5.96 13.45 -20.21
CA THR A 108 5.46 12.06 -20.11
C THR A 108 6.55 10.99 -20.13
N GLN A 109 7.58 11.14 -20.97
CA GLN A 109 8.64 10.12 -21.09
C GLN A 109 9.45 9.98 -19.79
N LYS A 110 9.87 11.09 -19.19
CA LYS A 110 10.65 11.09 -17.95
C LYS A 110 9.84 10.60 -16.77
N THR A 111 8.56 10.97 -16.69
CA THR A 111 7.65 10.45 -15.66
C THR A 111 7.49 8.94 -15.77
N MET A 112 7.34 8.40 -16.98
CA MET A 112 7.21 6.95 -17.18
C MET A 112 8.46 6.21 -16.68
N VAL A 113 9.65 6.71 -17.01
CA VAL A 113 10.91 6.14 -16.52
C VAL A 113 10.99 6.19 -15.00
N TYR A 114 10.62 7.33 -14.39
CA TYR A 114 10.60 7.48 -12.94
C TYR A 114 9.65 6.48 -12.26
N VAL A 115 8.42 6.34 -12.77
CA VAL A 115 7.43 5.37 -12.25
C VAL A 115 7.97 3.95 -12.32
N ILE A 116 8.53 3.55 -13.47
CA ILE A 116 9.11 2.21 -13.66
C ILE A 116 10.25 1.97 -12.68
N LEU A 117 11.16 2.94 -12.54
CA LEU A 117 12.29 2.82 -11.60
C LEU A 117 11.83 2.63 -10.17
N VAL A 118 10.86 3.43 -9.70
CA VAL A 118 10.35 3.31 -8.33
C VAL A 118 9.66 1.97 -8.12
N VAL A 119 8.81 1.51 -9.05
CA VAL A 119 8.14 0.21 -8.94
C VAL A 119 9.15 -0.93 -8.89
N VAL A 120 10.15 -0.92 -9.78
CA VAL A 120 11.20 -1.95 -9.82
C VAL A 120 12.03 -1.96 -8.53
N MET A 121 12.48 -0.78 -8.07
CA MET A 121 13.28 -0.67 -6.86
C MET A 121 12.50 -1.06 -5.61
N ALA A 122 11.23 -0.68 -5.50
CA ALA A 122 10.36 -1.09 -4.41
C ALA A 122 10.11 -2.61 -4.41
N THR A 123 9.90 -3.21 -5.60
CA THR A 123 9.72 -4.66 -5.76
C THR A 123 10.96 -5.42 -5.30
N ILE A 124 12.14 -5.00 -5.75
CA ILE A 124 13.43 -5.64 -5.39
C ILE A 124 13.69 -5.48 -3.89
N SER A 125 13.47 -4.28 -3.35
CA SER A 125 13.67 -4.02 -1.91
C SER A 125 12.74 -4.87 -1.04
N GLY A 126 11.47 -4.98 -1.43
CA GLY A 126 10.51 -5.85 -0.76
C GLY A 126 10.92 -7.32 -0.82
N LEU A 127 11.37 -7.80 -1.99
CA LEU A 127 11.86 -9.17 -2.15
C LEU A 127 13.04 -9.48 -1.25
N ILE A 128 14.04 -8.60 -1.21
CA ILE A 128 15.22 -8.74 -0.37
C ILE A 128 14.78 -8.76 1.10
N TYR A 129 13.97 -7.78 1.52
CA TYR A 129 13.53 -7.67 2.90
C TYR A 129 12.72 -8.89 3.35
N GLY A 130 11.73 -9.32 2.58
CA GLY A 130 10.92 -10.49 2.90
C GLY A 130 11.67 -11.83 2.79
N SER A 131 12.90 -11.83 2.25
CA SER A 131 13.76 -13.02 2.27
C SER A 131 14.61 -13.09 3.54
N MET A 132 14.83 -11.96 4.20
CA MET A 132 15.63 -11.85 5.43
C MET A 132 14.80 -12.02 6.71
N PHE A 133 13.49 -11.75 6.65
CA PHE A 133 12.58 -11.69 7.80
C PHE A 133 11.25 -12.39 7.55
#